data_AF-A0A1L5P3G7-F1
#
_entry.id   AF-A0A1L5P3G7-F1
#
_cell.length_a   1.000
_cell.length_b   1.000
_cell.length_c   1.000
_cell.angle_alpha   90.00
_cell.angle_beta   90.00
_cell.angle_gamma   90.00
#
_symmetry.space_group_name_H-M   'P 1'
#
loop_
_entity.id
_entity.type
_entity.pdbx_description
1 polymer ?
#
loop_
_entity_poly.entity_id
_entity_poly.type
_entity_poly.pdbx_seq_one_letter_code
_entity_poly.pdbx_strand_id
1 'polypeptide(L)'
;MADWTKQAGLPKGYTLHGLRHTFGSLLAEANLQTRAVMEAMGHTDLKSTEHYMRRINQRRIMIDAARSLNDHGETTIAVNKPILRIVK
;
A
#
# COMPACT_ATOMS: atom_id res chain seq x y z
N MET A 1 -19.30 -8.55 -25.46
CA MET A 1 -18.85 -8.68 -24.05
C MET A 1 -18.33 -10.09 -23.89
N ALA A 2 -17.22 -10.29 -23.19
CA ALA A 2 -16.70 -11.63 -23.00
C ALA A 2 -17.63 -12.41 -22.04
N ASP A 3 -18.05 -13.61 -22.43
CA ASP A 3 -19.13 -14.36 -21.76
C ASP A 3 -18.90 -14.57 -20.27
N TRP A 4 -17.63 -14.64 -19.84
CA TRP A 4 -17.24 -14.73 -18.44
C TRP A 4 -17.77 -13.58 -17.58
N THR A 5 -17.86 -12.35 -18.11
CA THR A 5 -18.40 -11.19 -17.37
C THR A 5 -19.88 -11.39 -17.03
N LYS A 6 -20.65 -11.89 -18.00
CA LYS A 6 -22.08 -12.16 -17.83
C LYS A 6 -22.31 -13.35 -16.90
N GLN A 7 -21.52 -14.41 -17.04
CA GLN A 7 -21.58 -15.59 -16.16
C GLN A 7 -21.26 -15.23 -14.70
N ALA A 8 -20.31 -14.32 -14.48
CA ALA A 8 -19.94 -13.84 -13.15
C ALA A 8 -20.88 -12.75 -12.58
N GLY A 9 -21.92 -12.35 -13.31
CA GLY A 9 -22.83 -11.28 -12.88
C GLY A 9 -22.18 -9.89 -12.81
N LEU A 10 -21.08 -9.67 -13.53
CA LEU A 10 -20.34 -8.42 -13.49
C LEU A 10 -20.93 -7.35 -14.43
N PRO A 11 -20.89 -6.07 -14.03
CA PRO A 11 -21.25 -4.94 -14.89
C PRO A 11 -20.45 -4.90 -16.20
N LYS A 12 -20.92 -4.12 -17.17
CA LYS A 12 -20.17 -3.90 -18.41
C LYS A 12 -18.92 -3.06 -18.13
N GLY A 13 -17.85 -3.27 -18.89
CA GLY A 13 -16.64 -2.45 -18.86
C GLY A 13 -15.40 -3.14 -18.26
N TYR A 14 -15.54 -4.31 -17.64
CA TYR A 14 -14.39 -5.10 -17.20
C TYR A 14 -13.68 -5.77 -18.37
N THR A 15 -12.36 -5.72 -18.35
CA THR A 15 -11.48 -6.33 -19.36
C THR A 15 -10.43 -7.20 -18.68
N LEU A 16 -9.90 -8.20 -19.39
CA LEU A 16 -8.78 -9.01 -18.90
C LEU A 16 -7.55 -8.15 -18.58
N HIS A 17 -7.34 -7.08 -19.36
CA HIS A 17 -6.28 -6.10 -19.07
C HIS A 17 -6.52 -5.40 -17.73
N GLY A 18 -7.75 -4.98 -17.43
CA GLY A 18 -8.11 -4.40 -16.12
C GLY A 18 -7.91 -5.37 -14.95
N LEU A 19 -8.22 -6.65 -15.14
CA LEU A 19 -7.93 -7.69 -14.14
C LEU A 19 -6.43 -7.87 -13.92
N ARG A 20 -5.63 -7.81 -14.98
CA ARG A 20 -4.16 -7.83 -14.88
C ARG A 20 -3.61 -6.63 -14.11
N HIS A 21 -4.16 -5.44 -14.32
CA HIS A 21 -3.83 -4.26 -13.49
C HIS A 21 -4.17 -4.49 -12.02
N THR A 22 -5.36 -5.03 -11.75
CA THR A 22 -5.83 -5.32 -10.39
C THR A 22 -4.89 -6.31 -9.69
N PHE A 23 -4.47 -7.36 -10.39
CA PHE A 23 -3.48 -8.32 -9.88
C PHE A 23 -2.15 -7.65 -9.51
N GLY A 24 -1.61 -6.79 -10.37
CA GLY A 24 -0.37 -6.03 -10.08
C GLY A 24 -0.49 -5.13 -8.86
N SER A 25 -1.64 -4.45 -8.71
CA SER A 25 -1.94 -3.63 -7.52
C SER A 25 -1.99 -4.47 -6.24
N LEU A 26 -2.65 -5.63 -6.25
CA LEU A 26 -2.74 -6.51 -5.09
C LEU A 26 -1.36 -7.04 -4.65
N LEU A 27 -0.51 -7.42 -5.61
CA LEU A 27 0.86 -7.87 -5.28
C LEU A 27 1.71 -6.74 -4.69
N ALA A 28 1.56 -5.52 -5.20
CA ALA A 28 2.24 -4.35 -4.64
C ALA A 28 1.77 -4.04 -3.21
N GLU A 29 0.46 -4.14 -2.95
CA GLU A 29 -0.12 -3.99 -1.61
C GLU A 29 0.34 -5.08 -0.64
N ALA A 30 0.52 -6.31 -1.13
CA ALA A 30 1.07 -7.42 -0.35
C ALA A 30 2.59 -7.29 -0.05
N ASN A 31 3.20 -6.16 -0.40
CA ASN A 31 4.61 -5.84 -0.14
C ASN A 31 5.60 -6.83 -0.78
N LEU A 32 5.27 -7.36 -1.95
CA LEU A 32 6.22 -8.13 -2.73
C LEU A 32 7.29 -7.21 -3.33
N GLN A 33 8.49 -7.74 -3.50
CA GLN A 33 9.56 -7.04 -4.22
C GLN A 33 9.16 -6.83 -5.69
N THR A 34 9.55 -5.69 -6.25
CA THR A 34 9.25 -5.31 -7.65
C THR A 34 9.60 -6.43 -8.65
N ARG A 35 10.71 -7.15 -8.43
CA ARG A 35 11.12 -8.27 -9.29
C ARG A 35 10.14 -9.44 -9.24
N ALA A 36 9.66 -9.81 -8.04
CA ALA A 36 8.67 -10.86 -7.87
C ALA A 36 7.33 -10.50 -8.51
N VAL A 37 6.90 -9.23 -8.39
CA VAL A 37 5.71 -8.73 -9.09
C VAL A 37 5.90 -8.80 -10.61
N MET A 38 7.08 -8.41 -11.10
CA MET A 38 7.40 -8.43 -12.53
C MET A 38 7.36 -9.85 -13.10
N GLU A 39 7.91 -10.83 -12.39
CA GLU A 39 7.90 -12.25 -12.75
C GLU A 39 6.48 -12.83 -12.70
N ALA A 40 5.71 -12.53 -11.64
CA ALA A 40 4.33 -12.98 -11.51
C ALA A 40 3.42 -12.42 -12.62
N MET A 41 3.66 -11.19 -13.07
CA MET A 41 2.93 -10.59 -14.18
C MET A 41 3.48 -11.06 -15.54
N GLY A 42 4.72 -11.53 -15.63
CA GLY A 42 5.39 -11.82 -16.90
C GLY A 42 5.72 -10.54 -17.69
N HIS A 43 6.09 -9.46 -16.99
CA HIS A 43 6.59 -8.25 -17.64
C HIS A 43 8.05 -8.42 -18.03
N THR A 44 8.38 -8.05 -19.28
CA THR A 44 9.75 -8.01 -19.77
C THR A 44 10.49 -6.71 -19.40
N ASP A 45 9.73 -5.67 -19.05
CA ASP A 45 10.24 -4.35 -18.67
C ASP A 45 9.86 -3.97 -17.24
N LEU A 46 10.85 -3.49 -16.48
CA LEU A 46 10.71 -3.07 -15.09
C LEU A 46 9.84 -1.82 -14.98
N LYS A 47 9.90 -0.93 -15.97
CA LYS A 47 9.20 0.37 -15.97
C LYS A 47 7.68 0.23 -15.84
N SER A 48 7.13 -0.83 -16.42
CA SER A 48 5.70 -1.17 -16.34
C SER A 48 5.28 -1.58 -14.92
N THR A 49 6.18 -2.24 -14.18
CA THR A 49 5.94 -2.72 -12.82
C THR A 49 6.17 -1.63 -11.78
N GLU A 50 7.14 -0.74 -12.02
CA GLU A 50 7.42 0.43 -11.18
C GLU A 50 6.20 1.34 -10.98
N HIS A 51 5.31 1.42 -11.97
CA HIS A 51 4.09 2.23 -11.88
C HIS A 51 3.18 1.82 -10.71
N TYR A 52 3.05 0.52 -10.43
CA TYR A 52 2.27 0.01 -9.30
C TYR A 52 3.00 0.25 -7.98
N MET A 53 4.29 -0.07 -7.95
CA MET A 53 5.13 0.01 -6.74
C MET A 53 5.29 1.44 -6.23
N ARG A 54 5.44 2.42 -7.13
CA ARG A 54 5.66 3.82 -6.76
C ARG A 54 4.51 4.36 -5.89
N ARG A 55 3.26 4.11 -6.27
CA ARG A 55 2.09 4.61 -5.52
C ARG A 55 1.99 4.00 -4.13
N ILE A 56 2.20 2.68 -4.02
CA ILE A 56 2.13 1.98 -2.74
C ILE A 56 3.28 2.40 -1.82
N ASN A 57 4.51 2.48 -2.35
CA ASN A 57 5.68 2.91 -1.59
C ASN A 57 5.52 4.35 -1.08
N GLN A 58 5.01 5.26 -1.90
CA GLN A 58 4.75 6.64 -1.46
C GLN A 58 3.76 6.70 -0.29
N ARG A 59 2.64 5.97 -0.39
CA ARG A 59 1.65 5.90 0.69
C ARG A 59 2.25 5.34 1.97
N ARG A 60 3.07 4.31 1.85
CA ARG A 60 3.70 3.65 3.00
C ARG A 60 4.74 4.54 3.68
N ILE A 61 5.63 5.17 2.91
CA ILE A 61 6.63 6.13 3.44
C ILE A 61 5.93 7.24 4.23
N MET A 62 4.78 7.74 3.74
CA MET A 62 4.00 8.75 4.45
C MET A 62 3.44 8.24 5.79
N ILE A 63 2.92 7.01 5.83
CA ILE A 63 2.41 6.39 7.07
C ILE A 63 3.55 6.16 8.07
N ASP A 64 4.67 5.61 7.59
CA ASP A 64 5.83 5.31 8.45
C ASP A 64 6.47 6.60 8.99
N ALA A 65 6.53 7.67 8.18
CA ALA A 65 6.96 8.99 8.63
C ALA A 65 6.02 9.58 9.69
N ALA A 66 4.70 9.47 9.49
CA ALA A 66 3.71 9.94 10.47
C ALA A 66 3.81 9.18 11.80
N ARG A 67 4.05 7.86 11.76
CA ARG A 67 4.30 7.05 12.96
C ARG A 67 5.57 7.48 13.69
N SER A 68 6.68 7.65 12.95
CA SER A 68 7.94 8.10 13.53
C SER A 68 7.79 9.46 14.23
N LEU A 69 7.05 10.40 13.66
CA LEU A 69 6.76 11.70 14.30
C LEU A 69 5.97 11.56 15.59
N ASN A 70 4.98 10.67 15.64
CA ASN A 70 4.19 10.42 16.86
C ASN A 70 5.06 9.80 17.97
N ASP A 71 5.90 8.82 17.65
CA ASP A 71 6.78 8.16 18.61
C ASP A 71 7.79 9.15 19.25
N HIS A 72 8.26 10.14 18.48
CA HIS A 72 9.12 11.22 18.99
C HIS A 72 8.37 12.23 19.88
N GLY A 73 7.05 12.41 19.66
CA GLY A 73 6.21 13.29 20.48
C GLY A 73 5.96 12.75 21.89
N GLU A 74 5.73 11.44 22.04
CA GLU A 74 5.48 10.81 23.35
C GLU A 74 6.69 10.91 24.29
N THR A 75 7.90 10.80 23.73
CA THR A 75 9.16 10.90 24.50
C THR A 75 9.34 12.30 25.11
N THR A 76 8.84 13.35 24.45
CA THR A 76 8.97 14.73 24.94
C THR A 76 7.91 15.08 26.01
N ILE A 77 6.70 14.53 25.88
CA ILE A 77 5.59 14.81 26.82
C ILE A 77 5.77 14.07 28.15
N ALA A 78 6.33 12.85 28.13
CA ALA A 78 6.57 12.06 29.34
C ALA A 78 7.62 12.70 30.28
N VAL A 79 8.59 13.43 29.72
CA VAL A 79 9.67 14.08 30.50
C VAL A 79 9.19 15.33 31.23
N ASN A 80 8.10 15.97 30.78
CA ASN A 80 7.61 17.25 31.32
C ASN A 80 6.25 17.12 32.03
N LYS A 81 5.97 15.98 32.67
CA LYS A 81 4.78 15.83 33.52
C LYS A 81 5.14 16.27 34.95
N PRO A 82 4.66 17.43 35.44
CA PRO A 82 4.97 17.86 36.80
C PRO A 82 4.37 16.86 37.80
N ILE A 83 5.21 16.38 38.72
CA ILE A 83 4.77 15.54 39.84
C ILE A 83 3.99 16.44 40.80
N LEU A 84 2.67 16.49 40.65
CA LEU A 84 1.80 17.17 41.61
C LEU A 84 1.81 16.37 42.92
N ARG A 85 2.61 16.83 43.88
CA ARG A 85 2.64 16.31 45.25
C ARG A 85 1.43 16.86 45.99
N ILE A 86 0.41 16.02 46.18
CA ILE A 86 -0.69 16.31 47.11
C ILE A 86 -0.09 16.28 48.52
N VAL A 87 -0.02 17.45 49.17
CA VAL A 87 0.32 17.57 50.58
C VAL A 87 -0.94 17.28 51.39
N LYS A 88 -0.83 16.35 52.34
CA LYS A 88 -1.89 15.94 53.27
C LYS A 88 -2.32 17.07 54.18
#